data_AF-A0A6J4GLE4-F1
#
_entry.id   AF-A0A6J4GLE4-F1
#
_cell.length_a   1.000
_cell.length_b   1.000
_cell.length_c   1.000
_cell.angle_alpha   90.00
_cell.angle_beta   90.00
_cell.angle_gamma   90.00
#
_symmetry.space_group_name_H-M   'P 1'
#
loop_
_entity.id
_entity.type
_entity.pdbx_description
1 polymer ?
#
loop_
_entity_poly.entity_id
_entity_poly.type
_entity_poly.pdbx_seq_one_letter_code
_entity_poly.pdbx_strand_id
1 'polypeptide(L)'
;MKKITLLLLLLSSFTVLFAQAPQKMSYQSVIRKADGTLVASALVSIKISIIFDTANGNPSYIETQTATTNNNGLVTIEIGGGTPVTGTFAAINWGAGLHFIKTEIDPTGGSNYTISGTSQLLSVPYALYAGSSQNKGKTSIVITGDITDAQAAAQIRSEFGPYTENVYINGTTNLTTVDLSVVEKLVELSVIDNSNLVSINVANLREVYNDFDVADNQKLSAVIFPALKKVLGADTSIQNNPSLTSISFPSLTQASGLFFRENHSLASINLPSLTSVSGTTLLRANALPSSQVNLILSRLLNLTSTKNYIDISGQIPPAPPTGQGIIDKATLISRNYTVNTD
;
A
#
# COMPACT_ATOMS: atom_id res chain seq x y z
N MET A 1 -21.82 -42.58 11.10
CA MET A 1 -22.63 -41.99 10.00
C MET A 1 -23.41 -40.76 10.45
N LYS A 2 -24.28 -40.82 11.47
CA LYS A 2 -25.11 -39.67 11.94
C LYS A 2 -24.35 -38.37 12.27
N LYS A 3 -23.13 -38.46 12.82
CA LYS A 3 -22.28 -37.29 13.15
C LYS A 3 -21.67 -36.59 11.93
N ILE A 4 -21.40 -37.34 10.84
CA ILE A 4 -20.85 -36.80 9.58
C ILE A 4 -21.95 -36.07 8.80
N THR A 5 -23.17 -36.62 8.81
CA THR A 5 -24.34 -35.98 8.19
C THR A 5 -24.68 -34.65 8.86
N LEU A 6 -24.57 -34.57 10.20
CA LEU A 6 -24.79 -33.33 10.94
C LEU A 6 -23.73 -32.27 10.64
N LEU A 7 -22.46 -32.67 10.48
CA LEU A 7 -21.36 -31.77 10.12
C LEU A 7 -21.52 -31.22 8.69
N LEU A 8 -21.92 -32.05 7.72
CA LEU A 8 -22.23 -31.62 6.36
C LEU A 8 -23.44 -30.68 6.29
N LEU A 9 -24.46 -30.92 7.12
CA LEU A 9 -25.61 -30.02 7.22
C LEU A 9 -25.21 -28.65 7.80
N LEU A 10 -24.34 -28.63 8.82
CA LEU A 10 -23.83 -27.39 9.43
C LEU A 10 -22.90 -26.59 8.50
N LEU A 11 -22.11 -27.26 7.65
CA LEU A 11 -21.27 -26.58 6.65
C LEU A 11 -22.10 -25.97 5.52
N SER A 12 -23.27 -26.54 5.19
CA SER A 12 -24.16 -26.00 4.16
C SER A 12 -24.93 -24.74 4.57
N SER A 13 -25.00 -24.44 5.88
CA SER A 13 -25.69 -23.25 6.41
C SER A 13 -24.86 -21.96 6.41
N PHE A 14 -23.59 -22.00 6.00
CA PHE A 14 -22.74 -20.81 5.83
C PHE A 14 -22.76 -20.30 4.38
N THR A 15 -23.94 -20.00 3.83
CA THR A 15 -23.99 -19.16 2.63
C THR A 15 -23.76 -17.72 3.06
N VAL A 16 -22.56 -17.20 2.80
CA VAL A 16 -22.24 -15.78 2.94
C VAL A 16 -23.10 -15.02 1.95
N LEU A 17 -24.22 -14.46 2.41
CA LEU A 17 -25.03 -13.54 1.62
C LEU A 17 -24.24 -12.23 1.55
N PHE A 18 -23.58 -11.99 0.42
CA PHE A 18 -23.07 -10.66 0.11
C PHE A 18 -24.27 -9.75 -0.11
N ALA A 19 -24.61 -8.94 0.89
CA ALA A 19 -25.52 -7.82 0.70
C ALA A 19 -24.80 -6.78 -0.17
N GLN A 20 -24.83 -6.96 -1.49
CA GLN A 20 -24.40 -5.91 -2.40
C GLN A 20 -25.46 -4.83 -2.43
N ALA A 21 -25.03 -3.57 -2.30
CA ALA A 21 -25.92 -2.45 -2.54
C ALA A 21 -26.56 -2.63 -3.92
N PRO A 22 -27.89 -2.42 -4.06
CA PRO A 22 -28.56 -2.58 -5.34
C PRO A 22 -27.83 -1.79 -6.42
N GLN A 23 -27.42 -2.44 -7.51
CA GLN A 23 -26.71 -1.81 -8.64
C GLN A 23 -27.70 -1.07 -9.55
N LYS A 24 -28.52 -0.21 -8.94
CA LYS A 24 -29.55 0.55 -9.62
C LYS A 24 -29.88 1.83 -8.86
N MET A 25 -30.36 2.85 -9.56
CA MET A 25 -30.80 4.13 -8.97
C MET A 25 -32.20 4.51 -9.46
N SER A 26 -33.04 5.05 -8.59
CA SER A 26 -34.37 5.52 -8.98
C SER A 26 -34.30 6.76 -9.88
N TYR A 27 -35.14 6.80 -10.90
CA TYR A 27 -35.28 7.94 -11.80
C TYR A 27 -36.75 8.22 -12.10
N GLN A 28 -37.11 9.50 -12.06
CA GLN A 28 -38.44 9.97 -12.37
C GLN A 28 -38.37 11.16 -13.33
N SER A 29 -39.25 11.17 -14.33
CA SER A 29 -39.32 12.25 -15.29
C SER A 29 -40.74 12.43 -15.81
N VAL A 30 -41.13 13.68 -16.09
CA VAL A 30 -42.41 14.01 -16.72
C VAL A 30 -42.18 14.18 -18.22
N ILE A 31 -42.86 13.35 -19.01
CA ILE A 31 -42.64 13.28 -20.46
C ILE A 31 -43.62 14.19 -21.18
N ARG A 32 -43.06 15.11 -21.98
CA ARG A 32 -43.79 16.05 -22.83
C ARG A 32 -43.33 15.93 -24.27
N LYS A 33 -44.26 16.08 -25.21
CA LYS A 33 -43.93 16.25 -26.64
C LYS A 33 -43.37 17.66 -26.89
N ALA A 34 -42.86 17.89 -28.10
CA ALA A 34 -42.32 19.18 -28.52
C ALA A 34 -43.33 20.35 -28.43
N ASP A 35 -44.63 20.06 -28.53
CA ASP A 35 -45.72 21.03 -28.36
C ASP A 35 -46.11 21.28 -26.89
N GLY A 36 -45.41 20.65 -25.93
CA GLY A 36 -45.65 20.77 -24.50
C GLY A 36 -46.75 19.85 -23.94
N THR A 37 -47.46 19.11 -24.80
CA THR A 37 -48.51 18.17 -24.38
C THR A 37 -47.92 17.00 -23.60
N LEU A 38 -48.63 16.56 -22.56
CA LEU A 38 -48.22 15.42 -21.75
C LEU A 38 -48.39 14.12 -22.54
N VAL A 39 -47.39 13.26 -22.47
CA VAL A 39 -47.51 11.87 -22.92
C VAL A 39 -48.12 11.08 -21.77
N ALA A 40 -49.45 11.12 -21.62
CA ALA A 40 -50.15 10.51 -20.50
C ALA A 40 -50.62 9.08 -20.82
N SER A 41 -50.51 8.18 -19.83
CA SER A 41 -51.02 6.80 -19.89
C SER A 41 -50.60 6.03 -21.14
N ALA A 42 -49.37 6.25 -21.58
CA ALA A 42 -48.82 5.68 -22.81
C ALA A 42 -47.54 4.89 -22.51
N LEU A 43 -47.33 3.81 -23.27
CA LEU A 43 -46.08 3.07 -23.27
C LEU A 43 -45.01 3.90 -23.98
N VAL A 44 -43.91 4.15 -23.29
CA VAL A 44 -42.75 4.86 -23.83
C VAL A 44 -41.52 3.97 -23.76
N SER A 45 -40.59 4.17 -24.69
CA SER A 45 -39.28 3.52 -24.70
C SER A 45 -38.22 4.55 -24.34
N ILE A 46 -37.32 4.17 -23.44
CA ILE A 46 -36.34 5.06 -22.82
C ILE A 46 -34.97 4.44 -23.00
N LYS A 47 -34.03 5.21 -23.53
CA LYS A 47 -32.61 4.87 -23.55
C LYS A 47 -31.87 5.79 -22.60
N ILE A 48 -31.07 5.19 -21.74
CA ILE A 48 -30.31 5.90 -20.72
C ILE A 48 -28.83 5.67 -20.99
N SER A 49 -28.06 6.75 -20.96
CA SER A 49 -26.61 6.71 -21.11
C SER A 49 -25.94 7.39 -19.93
N ILE A 50 -24.92 6.75 -19.34
CA ILE A 50 -24.04 7.36 -18.35
C ILE A 50 -22.75 7.78 -19.04
N ILE A 51 -22.51 9.09 -19.11
CA ILE A 51 -21.40 9.71 -19.82
C ILE A 51 -20.37 10.20 -18.81
N PHE A 52 -19.09 9.97 -19.08
CA PHE A 52 -17.98 10.36 -18.22
C PHE A 52 -17.35 11.68 -18.69
N ASP A 53 -16.94 12.49 -17.70
CA ASP A 53 -16.14 13.72 -17.76
C ASP A 53 -16.80 14.93 -18.43
N THR A 54 -17.41 14.76 -19.60
CA THR A 54 -18.07 15.85 -20.34
C THR A 54 -19.46 15.44 -20.81
N ALA A 55 -20.41 16.39 -20.88
CA ALA A 55 -21.80 16.12 -21.25
C ALA A 55 -21.98 15.52 -22.66
N ASN A 56 -20.99 15.70 -23.55
CA ASN A 56 -20.96 15.17 -24.91
C ASN A 56 -19.93 14.04 -25.10
N GLY A 57 -19.37 13.51 -24.00
CA GLY A 57 -18.41 12.42 -24.04
C GLY A 57 -19.02 11.10 -24.51
N ASN A 58 -18.16 10.09 -24.63
CA ASN A 58 -18.61 8.73 -24.92
C ASN A 58 -19.32 8.11 -23.70
N PRO A 59 -20.44 7.42 -23.89
CA PRO A 59 -21.14 6.76 -22.79
C PRO A 59 -20.34 5.57 -22.28
N SER A 60 -20.09 5.56 -20.97
CA SER A 60 -19.51 4.44 -20.22
C SER A 60 -20.50 3.28 -20.03
N TYR A 61 -21.79 3.60 -20.06
CA TYR A 61 -22.89 2.65 -19.94
C TYR A 61 -24.09 3.12 -20.75
N ILE A 62 -24.78 2.20 -21.43
CA ILE A 62 -26.05 2.44 -22.10
C ILE A 62 -27.01 1.32 -21.77
N GLU A 63 -28.27 1.64 -21.47
CA GLU A 63 -29.36 0.69 -21.34
C GLU A 63 -30.63 1.16 -22.03
N THR A 64 -31.53 0.22 -22.27
CA THR A 64 -32.89 0.48 -22.79
C THR A 64 -33.94 -0.11 -21.87
N GLN A 65 -35.05 0.62 -21.71
CA GLN A 65 -36.17 0.25 -20.85
C GLN A 65 -37.48 0.68 -21.49
N THR A 66 -38.58 -0.01 -21.16
CA THR A 66 -39.94 0.44 -21.49
C THR A 66 -40.73 0.66 -20.22
N ALA A 67 -41.55 1.70 -20.21
CA ALA A 67 -42.36 2.05 -19.05
C ALA A 67 -43.64 2.78 -19.48
N THR A 68 -44.70 2.67 -18.69
CA THR A 68 -45.96 3.37 -18.93
C THR A 68 -45.99 4.65 -18.11
N THR A 69 -46.26 5.79 -18.75
CA THR A 69 -46.48 7.06 -18.05
C THR A 69 -47.82 7.04 -17.31
N ASN A 70 -47.95 7.81 -16.23
CA ASN A 70 -49.25 8.00 -15.57
C ASN A 70 -50.06 9.13 -16.23
N ASN A 71 -51.24 9.46 -15.67
CA ASN A 71 -52.10 10.56 -16.16
C ASN A 71 -51.41 11.94 -16.19
N ASN A 72 -50.36 12.14 -15.39
CA ASN A 72 -49.56 13.36 -15.36
C ASN A 72 -48.33 13.30 -16.27
N GLY A 73 -48.21 12.28 -17.12
CA GLY A 73 -47.05 12.04 -17.97
C GLY A 73 -45.78 11.63 -17.21
N LEU A 74 -45.90 11.30 -15.91
CA LEU A 74 -44.76 10.88 -15.09
C LEU A 74 -44.40 9.44 -15.40
N VAL A 75 -43.12 9.18 -15.63
CA VAL A 75 -42.51 7.85 -15.69
C VAL A 75 -41.63 7.63 -14.46
N THR A 76 -41.62 6.41 -13.93
CA THR A 76 -40.74 5.98 -12.84
C THR A 76 -40.01 4.72 -13.28
N ILE A 77 -38.68 4.75 -13.25
CA ILE A 77 -37.82 3.63 -13.63
C ILE A 77 -36.64 3.50 -12.66
N GLU A 78 -35.94 2.38 -12.74
CA GLU A 78 -34.70 2.14 -12.02
C GLU A 78 -33.56 2.03 -13.04
N ILE A 79 -32.66 3.03 -13.07
CA ILE A 79 -31.49 3.01 -13.94
C ILE A 79 -30.54 1.93 -13.46
N GLY A 80 -30.01 1.11 -14.37
CA GLY A 80 -29.22 -0.09 -14.04
C GLY A 80 -30.07 -1.37 -13.99
N GLY A 81 -31.39 -1.25 -14.02
CA GLY A 81 -32.34 -2.37 -14.14
C GLY A 81 -32.79 -2.66 -15.57
N GLY A 82 -32.32 -1.89 -16.55
CA GLY A 82 -32.69 -2.05 -17.96
C GLY A 82 -31.92 -3.14 -18.69
N THR A 83 -32.17 -3.26 -20.00
CA THR A 83 -31.39 -4.12 -20.88
C THR A 83 -30.12 -3.39 -21.30
N PRO A 84 -28.91 -3.82 -20.88
CA PRO A 84 -27.67 -3.16 -21.25
C PRO A 84 -27.38 -3.28 -22.74
N VAL A 85 -26.96 -2.19 -23.37
CA VAL A 85 -26.51 -2.12 -24.76
C VAL A 85 -24.99 -1.96 -24.83
N THR A 86 -24.42 -1.18 -23.91
CA THR A 86 -22.98 -0.93 -23.79
C THR A 86 -22.58 -0.97 -22.33
N GLY A 87 -21.50 -1.68 -22.02
CA GLY A 87 -20.95 -1.75 -20.66
C GLY A 87 -21.88 -2.46 -19.66
N THR A 88 -21.53 -2.37 -18.37
CA THR A 88 -22.40 -2.81 -17.27
C THR A 88 -22.46 -1.72 -16.21
N PHE A 89 -23.59 -1.58 -15.52
CA PHE A 89 -23.76 -0.57 -14.48
C PHE A 89 -22.74 -0.75 -13.33
N ALA A 90 -22.39 -2.01 -13.03
CA ALA A 90 -21.37 -2.41 -12.06
C ALA A 90 -19.97 -1.87 -12.36
N ALA A 91 -19.62 -1.76 -13.64
CA ALA A 91 -18.27 -1.42 -14.09
C ALA A 91 -18.02 0.09 -14.18
N ILE A 92 -19.04 0.91 -13.93
CA ILE A 92 -18.90 2.38 -13.95
C ILE A 92 -18.01 2.79 -12.77
N ASN A 93 -16.91 3.50 -13.07
CA ASN A 93 -16.04 4.06 -12.04
C ASN A 93 -16.62 5.37 -11.48
N TRP A 94 -17.61 5.25 -10.59
CA TRP A 94 -18.31 6.38 -9.96
C TRP A 94 -17.41 7.33 -9.15
N GLY A 95 -16.19 6.90 -8.78
CA GLY A 95 -15.22 7.71 -8.05
C GLY A 95 -14.35 8.60 -8.93
N ALA A 96 -14.46 8.47 -10.25
CA ALA A 96 -13.67 9.25 -11.19
C ALA A 96 -14.49 10.42 -11.75
N GLY A 97 -13.92 11.63 -11.71
CA GLY A 97 -14.40 12.79 -12.46
C GLY A 97 -15.89 13.12 -12.29
N LEU A 98 -16.47 13.72 -13.33
CA LEU A 98 -17.89 14.04 -13.40
C LEU A 98 -18.64 12.97 -14.20
N HIS A 99 -19.90 12.73 -13.83
CA HIS A 99 -20.79 11.86 -14.59
C HIS A 99 -22.04 12.63 -15.02
N PHE A 100 -22.55 12.29 -16.20
CA PHE A 100 -23.77 12.85 -16.77
C PHE A 100 -24.74 11.73 -17.11
N ILE A 101 -26.03 11.99 -16.91
CA ILE A 101 -27.12 11.16 -17.39
C ILE A 101 -27.71 11.78 -18.65
N LYS A 102 -27.68 11.04 -19.75
CA LYS A 102 -28.41 11.37 -20.97
C LYS A 102 -29.62 10.45 -21.09
N THR A 103 -30.79 11.03 -21.27
CA THR A 103 -32.06 10.32 -21.43
C THR A 103 -32.61 10.61 -22.82
N GLU A 104 -32.93 9.57 -23.56
CA GLU A 104 -33.52 9.63 -24.90
C GLU A 104 -34.84 8.84 -24.89
N ILE A 105 -35.93 9.42 -25.38
CA ILE A 105 -37.28 8.85 -25.23
C ILE A 105 -38.01 8.80 -26.59
N ASP A 106 -38.58 7.64 -26.88
CA ASP A 106 -39.59 7.45 -27.92
C ASP A 106 -40.99 7.45 -27.27
N PRO A 107 -41.81 8.49 -27.52
CA PRO A 107 -43.13 8.63 -26.91
C PRO A 107 -44.17 7.61 -27.44
N THR A 108 -43.83 6.82 -28.46
CA THR A 108 -44.66 5.76 -29.05
C THR A 108 -44.24 4.35 -28.64
N GLY A 109 -43.18 4.22 -27.83
CA GLY A 109 -42.69 2.92 -27.37
C GLY A 109 -41.79 2.19 -28.37
N GLY A 110 -41.42 2.82 -29.49
CA GLY A 110 -40.52 2.26 -30.49
C GLY A 110 -39.03 2.52 -30.21
N SER A 111 -38.25 2.63 -31.29
CA SER A 111 -36.81 2.94 -31.25
C SER A 111 -36.45 4.31 -31.83
N ASN A 112 -37.45 5.14 -32.14
CA ASN A 112 -37.29 6.47 -32.73
C ASN A 112 -37.31 7.52 -31.62
N TYR A 113 -36.19 7.66 -30.93
CA TYR A 113 -36.04 8.58 -29.81
C TYR A 113 -36.07 10.04 -30.30
N THR A 114 -37.13 10.79 -29.94
CA THR A 114 -37.34 12.18 -30.39
C THR A 114 -37.16 13.19 -29.28
N ILE A 115 -37.25 12.77 -28.02
CA ILE A 115 -37.04 13.62 -26.84
C ILE A 115 -35.68 13.26 -26.25
N SER A 116 -34.79 14.24 -26.06
CA SER A 116 -33.46 14.02 -25.48
C SER A 116 -33.12 15.11 -24.46
N GLY A 117 -32.47 14.71 -23.37
CA GLY A 117 -31.93 15.64 -22.36
C GLY A 117 -30.70 15.06 -21.69
N THR A 118 -29.70 15.91 -21.43
CA THR A 118 -28.49 15.56 -20.66
C THR A 118 -28.43 16.40 -19.41
N SER A 119 -28.09 15.79 -18.27
CA SER A 119 -27.91 16.48 -17.00
C SER A 119 -26.72 15.89 -16.24
N GLN A 120 -26.02 16.70 -15.46
CA GLN A 120 -24.95 16.21 -14.60
C GLN A 120 -25.56 15.45 -13.42
N LEU A 121 -24.96 14.31 -13.07
CA LEU A 121 -25.24 13.64 -11.80
C LEU A 121 -24.53 14.41 -10.69
N LEU A 122 -25.32 15.06 -9.85
CA LEU A 122 -24.83 15.73 -8.64
C LEU A 122 -24.86 14.75 -7.46
N SER A 123 -23.86 14.83 -6.60
CA SER A 123 -23.80 14.03 -5.38
C SER A 123 -24.96 14.37 -4.45
N VAL A 124 -25.66 13.34 -3.95
CA VAL A 124 -26.62 13.50 -2.86
C VAL A 124 -25.89 13.70 -1.51
N PRO A 125 -26.47 14.36 -0.49
CA PRO A 125 -25.79 14.62 0.78
C PRO A 125 -25.21 13.37 1.47
N TYR A 126 -25.89 12.22 1.39
CA TYR A 126 -25.38 10.95 1.91
C TYR A 126 -24.16 10.42 1.11
N ALA A 127 -24.12 10.66 -0.21
CA ALA A 127 -22.99 10.30 -1.07
C ALA A 127 -21.79 11.24 -0.87
N LEU A 128 -22.01 12.51 -0.52
CA LEU A 128 -20.94 13.43 -0.11
C LEU A 128 -20.29 12.97 1.22
N TYR A 129 -21.08 12.46 2.15
CA TYR A 129 -20.59 11.89 3.41
C TYR A 129 -19.86 10.55 3.21
N ALA A 130 -20.38 9.66 2.36
CA ALA A 130 -19.72 8.40 2.01
C ALA A 130 -18.45 8.58 1.15
N GLY A 131 -18.41 9.58 0.26
CA GLY A 131 -17.21 9.92 -0.51
C GLY A 131 -16.10 10.56 0.33
N SER A 132 -16.43 11.11 1.50
CA SER A 132 -15.46 11.65 2.45
C SER A 132 -14.95 10.63 3.46
N SER A 133 -15.52 9.41 3.51
CA SER A 133 -14.91 8.26 4.19
C SER A 133 -13.84 7.60 3.31
N GLN A 134 -12.90 8.42 2.80
CA GLN A 134 -11.66 7.90 2.23
C GLN A 134 -11.06 6.90 3.22
N ASN A 135 -10.61 5.75 2.73
CA ASN A 135 -9.87 4.79 3.52
C ASN A 135 -8.70 5.51 4.21
N LYS A 136 -8.81 5.73 5.52
CA LYS A 136 -7.78 6.41 6.30
C LYS A 136 -6.59 5.50 6.61
N GLY A 137 -6.69 4.23 6.22
CA GLY A 137 -5.76 3.19 6.58
C GLY A 137 -5.97 2.71 8.02
N LYS A 138 -5.44 1.54 8.31
CA LYS A 138 -5.24 1.06 9.68
C LYS A 138 -4.01 1.76 10.26
N THR A 139 -4.02 2.00 11.57
CA THR A 139 -2.83 2.48 12.31
C THR A 139 -1.65 1.55 12.13
N SER A 140 -1.90 0.24 12.12
CA SER A 140 -0.87 -0.78 11.93
C SER A 140 -1.33 -1.80 10.91
N ILE A 141 -0.42 -2.10 9.98
CA ILE A 141 -0.57 -3.21 9.02
C ILE A 141 0.24 -4.38 9.57
N VAL A 142 -0.41 -5.55 9.68
CA VAL A 142 0.20 -6.77 10.23
C VAL A 142 0.10 -7.87 9.19
N ILE A 143 1.24 -8.30 8.66
CA ILE A 143 1.40 -9.33 7.64
C ILE A 143 2.09 -10.52 8.30
N THR A 144 1.39 -11.65 8.41
CA THR A 144 1.89 -12.83 9.14
C THR A 144 1.42 -14.14 8.53
N GLY A 145 2.07 -15.25 8.91
CA GLY A 145 1.61 -16.59 8.59
C GLY A 145 1.81 -17.01 7.13
N ASP A 146 0.90 -17.84 6.63
CA ASP A 146 1.02 -18.45 5.30
C ASP A 146 0.50 -17.55 4.17
N ILE A 147 0.98 -16.30 4.16
CA ILE A 147 0.57 -15.29 3.19
C ILE A 147 1.46 -15.32 1.95
N THR A 148 0.84 -15.29 0.76
CA THR A 148 1.53 -15.13 -0.53
C THR A 148 1.79 -13.66 -0.85
N ASP A 149 2.71 -13.39 -1.77
CA ASP A 149 3.01 -12.04 -2.26
C ASP A 149 1.76 -11.28 -2.74
N ALA A 150 0.88 -11.97 -3.49
CA ALA A 150 -0.35 -11.37 -4.00
C ALA A 150 -1.34 -10.99 -2.87
N GLN A 151 -1.43 -11.81 -1.84
CA GLN A 151 -2.28 -11.53 -0.68
C GLN A 151 -1.71 -10.38 0.16
N ALA A 152 -0.40 -10.36 0.39
CA ALA A 152 0.27 -9.27 1.10
C ALA A 152 0.07 -7.94 0.37
N ALA A 153 0.26 -7.92 -0.96
CA ALA A 153 0.04 -6.73 -1.77
C ALA A 153 -1.42 -6.26 -1.75
N ALA A 154 -2.39 -7.19 -1.78
CA ALA A 154 -3.81 -6.85 -1.65
C ALA A 154 -4.14 -6.27 -0.27
N GLN A 155 -3.58 -6.86 0.78
CA GLN A 155 -3.76 -6.38 2.16
C GLN A 155 -3.20 -4.97 2.31
N ILE A 156 -1.95 -4.72 1.92
CA ILE A 156 -1.31 -3.39 1.97
C ILE A 156 -2.17 -2.37 1.22
N ARG A 157 -2.64 -2.69 0.00
CA ARG A 157 -3.50 -1.79 -0.78
C ARG A 157 -4.81 -1.45 -0.07
N SER A 158 -5.37 -2.39 0.67
CA SER A 158 -6.64 -2.22 1.39
C SER A 158 -6.49 -1.59 2.77
N GLU A 159 -5.32 -1.69 3.40
CA GLU A 159 -5.09 -1.27 4.79
C GLU A 159 -4.21 -0.04 4.90
N PHE A 160 -3.43 0.31 3.88
CA PHE A 160 -2.60 1.50 3.89
C PHE A 160 -3.42 2.77 3.67
N GLY A 161 -3.08 3.80 4.42
CA GLY A 161 -3.67 5.13 4.29
C GLY A 161 -2.94 6.18 5.13
N PRO A 162 -3.45 7.41 5.16
CA PRO A 162 -2.78 8.54 5.82
C PRO A 162 -2.57 8.39 7.34
N TYR A 163 -3.26 7.46 8.01
CA TYR A 163 -3.09 7.16 9.43
C TYR A 163 -2.26 5.90 9.69
N THR A 164 -1.69 5.27 8.66
CA THR A 164 -0.80 4.13 8.86
C THR A 164 0.53 4.61 9.44
N GLU A 165 0.80 4.17 10.66
CA GLU A 165 2.00 4.53 11.42
C GLU A 165 2.99 3.37 11.48
N ASN A 166 2.50 2.12 11.49
CA ASN A 166 3.34 0.94 11.70
C ASN A 166 3.13 -0.13 10.64
N VAL A 167 4.21 -0.81 10.28
CA VAL A 167 4.17 -2.01 9.42
C VAL A 167 4.94 -3.14 10.09
N TYR A 168 4.24 -4.24 10.34
CA TYR A 168 4.77 -5.46 10.94
C TYR A 168 4.66 -6.61 9.94
N ILE A 169 5.78 -7.20 9.55
CA ILE A 169 5.87 -8.34 8.64
C ILE A 169 6.58 -9.46 9.39
N ASN A 170 5.80 -10.32 10.05
CA ASN A 170 6.31 -11.22 11.09
C ASN A 170 5.91 -12.67 10.83
N GLY A 171 6.86 -13.60 10.89
CA GLY A 171 6.52 -15.03 10.89
C GLY A 171 5.88 -15.51 9.59
N THR A 172 6.25 -14.94 8.43
CA THR A 172 5.65 -15.35 7.16
C THR A 172 6.35 -16.60 6.59
N THR A 173 5.55 -17.50 6.03
CA THR A 173 6.03 -18.81 5.54
C THR A 173 6.01 -18.95 4.03
N ASN A 174 5.20 -18.18 3.29
CA ASN A 174 5.16 -18.22 1.82
C ASN A 174 5.45 -16.87 1.14
N LEU A 175 5.65 -15.81 1.92
CA LEU A 175 5.99 -14.49 1.39
C LEU A 175 7.44 -14.50 0.90
N THR A 176 7.64 -14.16 -0.36
CA THR A 176 8.97 -14.06 -0.97
C THR A 176 9.37 -12.63 -1.27
N THR A 177 8.40 -11.77 -1.55
CA THR A 177 8.62 -10.35 -1.79
C THR A 177 7.54 -9.52 -1.12
N VAL A 178 7.90 -8.32 -0.67
CA VAL A 178 6.93 -7.35 -0.13
C VAL A 178 7.20 -5.97 -0.70
N ASP A 179 6.14 -5.32 -1.20
CA ASP A 179 6.20 -3.98 -1.77
C ASP A 179 5.58 -2.94 -0.84
N LEU A 180 6.44 -2.13 -0.23
CA LEU A 180 6.11 -0.99 0.62
C LEU A 180 6.49 0.33 -0.07
N SER A 181 6.56 0.38 -1.41
CA SER A 181 6.87 1.60 -2.16
C SER A 181 5.86 2.73 -1.95
N VAL A 182 4.64 2.43 -1.46
CA VAL A 182 3.64 3.43 -1.08
C VAL A 182 3.95 4.15 0.23
N VAL A 183 4.88 3.62 1.03
CA VAL A 183 5.17 4.11 2.37
C VAL A 183 6.27 5.17 2.33
N GLU A 184 5.97 6.36 2.83
CA GLU A 184 6.94 7.47 2.93
C GLU A 184 7.51 7.66 4.33
N LYS A 185 6.70 7.40 5.36
CA LYS A 185 7.05 7.62 6.76
C LYS A 185 6.39 6.54 7.61
N LEU A 186 7.12 6.05 8.62
CA LEU A 186 6.58 5.18 9.65
C LEU A 186 7.05 5.64 11.02
N VAL A 187 6.26 5.33 12.03
CA VAL A 187 6.74 5.28 13.40
C VAL A 187 7.60 4.04 13.56
N GLU A 188 7.10 2.86 13.14
CA GLU A 188 7.80 1.59 13.30
C GLU A 188 7.74 0.72 12.04
N LEU A 189 8.86 0.06 11.73
CA LEU A 189 8.96 -0.95 10.69
C LEU A 189 9.65 -2.19 11.26
N SER A 190 8.92 -3.30 11.32
CA SER A 190 9.41 -4.60 11.76
C SER A 190 9.26 -5.63 10.65
N VAL A 191 10.35 -6.26 10.26
CA VAL A 191 10.39 -7.37 9.30
C VAL A 191 11.16 -8.53 9.92
N ILE A 192 10.44 -9.40 10.62
CA ILE A 192 11.03 -10.40 11.51
C ILE A 192 10.57 -11.82 11.18
N ASP A 193 11.45 -12.82 11.26
CA ASP A 193 11.10 -14.25 11.18
C ASP A 193 10.37 -14.64 9.88
N ASN A 194 10.81 -14.09 8.74
CA ASN A 194 10.23 -14.43 7.43
C ASN A 194 11.12 -15.44 6.71
N SER A 195 10.74 -16.71 6.81
CA SER A 195 11.53 -17.86 6.34
C SER A 195 11.83 -17.85 4.83
N ASN A 196 10.94 -17.28 4.02
CA ASN A 196 11.03 -17.30 2.56
C ASN A 196 11.23 -15.91 1.92
N LEU A 197 11.26 -14.84 2.72
CA LEU A 197 11.37 -13.47 2.21
C LEU A 197 12.76 -13.21 1.63
N VAL A 198 12.82 -12.84 0.35
CA VAL A 198 14.04 -12.60 -0.42
C VAL A 198 14.32 -11.11 -0.58
N SER A 199 13.26 -10.29 -0.69
CA SER A 199 13.41 -8.84 -0.92
C SER A 199 12.28 -8.01 -0.35
N ILE A 200 12.62 -6.81 0.09
CA ILE A 200 11.69 -5.79 0.60
C ILE A 200 11.88 -4.53 -0.26
N ASN A 201 10.79 -4.02 -0.85
CA ASN A 201 10.83 -2.75 -1.59
C ASN A 201 10.33 -1.60 -0.69
N VAL A 202 11.23 -0.67 -0.39
CA VAL A 202 11.03 0.50 0.50
C VAL A 202 11.53 1.77 -0.17
N ALA A 203 11.37 1.86 -1.51
CA ALA A 203 11.99 2.89 -2.33
C ALA A 203 11.70 4.34 -1.89
N ASN A 204 10.52 4.58 -1.31
CA ASN A 204 10.08 5.92 -0.92
C ASN A 204 10.14 6.19 0.59
N LEU A 205 10.57 5.23 1.42
CA LEU A 205 10.63 5.42 2.87
C LEU A 205 11.73 6.42 3.23
N ARG A 206 11.34 7.54 3.85
CA ARG A 206 12.23 8.68 4.17
C ARG A 206 12.57 8.79 5.64
N GLU A 207 11.64 8.42 6.52
CA GLU A 207 11.77 8.58 7.97
C GLU A 207 11.16 7.39 8.69
N VAL A 208 11.90 6.86 9.68
CA VAL A 208 11.39 5.94 10.70
C VAL A 208 11.65 6.59 12.07
N TYR A 209 10.58 6.88 12.81
CA TYR A 209 10.67 7.67 14.05
C TYR A 209 11.09 6.86 15.27
N ASN A 210 10.71 5.58 15.32
CA ASN A 210 11.03 4.65 16.39
C ASN A 210 11.78 3.44 15.81
N ASP A 211 11.32 2.22 16.11
CA ASP A 211 12.09 1.01 15.86
C ASP A 211 12.09 0.64 14.37
N PHE A 212 13.27 0.19 13.94
CA PHE A 212 13.54 -0.27 12.60
C PHE A 212 14.24 -1.61 12.70
N ASP A 213 13.47 -2.68 12.59
CA ASP A 213 13.93 -4.04 12.81
C ASP A 213 13.81 -4.87 11.53
N VAL A 214 14.93 -5.46 11.12
CA VAL A 214 14.99 -6.47 10.06
C VAL A 214 15.75 -7.66 10.60
N ALA A 215 15.03 -8.65 11.12
CA ALA A 215 15.62 -9.77 11.84
C ALA A 215 15.16 -11.15 11.38
N ASP A 216 16.02 -12.16 11.52
CA ASP A 216 15.65 -13.56 11.35
C ASP A 216 15.06 -13.92 9.96
N ASN A 217 15.38 -13.14 8.91
CA ASN A 217 14.91 -13.40 7.55
C ASN A 217 15.92 -14.28 6.81
N GLN A 218 15.61 -15.57 6.72
CA GLN A 218 16.57 -16.60 6.28
C GLN A 218 17.07 -16.41 4.84
N LYS A 219 16.25 -15.84 3.95
CA LYS A 219 16.56 -15.70 2.51
C LYS A 219 16.78 -14.26 2.05
N LEU A 220 16.67 -13.27 2.95
CA LEU A 220 16.82 -11.87 2.60
C LEU A 220 18.28 -11.59 2.23
N SER A 221 18.52 -11.21 0.97
CA SER A 221 19.88 -11.15 0.42
C SER A 221 20.51 -9.76 0.42
N ALA A 222 19.68 -8.73 0.44
CA ALA A 222 20.08 -7.33 0.48
C ALA A 222 19.04 -6.49 1.23
N VAL A 223 19.53 -5.45 1.91
CA VAL A 223 18.70 -4.43 2.53
C VAL A 223 19.09 -3.07 1.94
N ILE A 224 18.15 -2.44 1.23
CA ILE A 224 18.40 -1.18 0.51
C ILE A 224 17.31 -0.17 0.85
N PHE A 225 17.68 0.92 1.49
CA PHE A 225 16.80 2.03 1.85
C PHE A 225 17.25 3.31 1.11
N PRO A 226 16.84 3.48 -0.16
CA PRO A 226 17.43 4.50 -1.03
C PRO A 226 17.08 5.93 -0.60
N ALA A 227 15.91 6.13 -0.01
CA ALA A 227 15.39 7.45 0.37
C ALA A 227 15.46 7.76 1.88
N LEU A 228 15.85 6.79 2.72
CA LEU A 228 15.80 6.93 4.18
C LEU A 228 16.86 7.93 4.65
N LYS A 229 16.41 9.02 5.27
CA LYS A 229 17.26 10.14 5.71
C LYS A 229 17.61 10.09 7.18
N LYS A 230 16.68 9.59 7.99
CA LYS A 230 16.76 9.59 9.46
C LYS A 230 16.21 8.30 10.01
N VAL A 231 16.94 7.73 10.96
CA VAL A 231 16.41 6.72 11.88
C VAL A 231 16.60 7.24 13.29
N LEU A 232 15.48 7.52 13.96
CA LEU A 232 15.47 8.23 15.24
C LEU A 232 15.28 7.29 16.44
N GLY A 233 14.79 6.07 16.21
CA GLY A 233 14.71 5.05 17.25
C GLY A 233 16.08 4.61 17.73
N ALA A 234 16.19 4.35 19.03
CA ALA A 234 17.41 3.88 19.66
C ALA A 234 17.82 2.49 19.15
N ASP A 235 16.87 1.69 18.67
CA ASP A 235 17.03 0.27 18.35
C ASP A 235 16.88 0.01 16.84
N THR A 236 17.78 0.56 16.03
CA THR A 236 17.88 0.22 14.59
C THR A 236 18.59 -1.11 14.43
N SER A 237 17.86 -2.22 14.37
CA SER A 237 18.43 -3.57 14.33
C SER A 237 18.32 -4.24 12.96
N ILE A 238 19.45 -4.67 12.41
CA ILE A 238 19.48 -5.62 11.29
C ILE A 238 20.27 -6.84 11.76
N GLN A 239 19.59 -7.93 12.10
CA GLN A 239 20.26 -9.05 12.76
C GLN A 239 19.80 -10.43 12.33
N ASN A 240 20.66 -11.44 12.47
CA ASN A 240 20.32 -12.84 12.15
C ASN A 240 19.73 -13.04 10.75
N ASN A 241 20.21 -12.30 9.73
CA ASN A 241 19.83 -12.53 8.34
C ASN A 241 20.98 -13.28 7.64
N PRO A 242 21.04 -14.62 7.69
CA PRO A 242 22.22 -15.38 7.29
C PRO A 242 22.54 -15.27 5.79
N SER A 243 21.55 -14.97 4.94
CA SER A 243 21.75 -14.77 3.49
C SER A 243 22.08 -13.32 3.11
N LEU A 244 22.06 -12.39 4.07
CA LEU A 244 22.22 -10.96 3.80
C LEU A 244 23.67 -10.65 3.46
N THR A 245 23.92 -10.17 2.25
CA THR A 245 25.27 -9.88 1.74
C THR A 245 25.64 -8.39 1.75
N SER A 246 24.61 -7.53 1.72
CA SER A 246 24.80 -6.08 1.64
C SER A 246 23.71 -5.31 2.38
N ILE A 247 24.13 -4.21 3.00
CA ILE A 247 23.25 -3.19 3.58
C ILE A 247 23.61 -1.85 2.93
N SER A 248 22.60 -1.10 2.47
CA SER A 248 22.82 0.19 1.81
C SER A 248 21.80 1.23 2.25
N PHE A 249 22.30 2.32 2.84
CA PHE A 249 21.53 3.51 3.17
C PHE A 249 22.18 4.75 2.50
N PRO A 250 22.00 4.93 1.18
CA PRO A 250 22.68 5.99 0.45
C PRO A 250 22.28 7.42 0.88
N SER A 251 21.09 7.60 1.44
CA SER A 251 20.57 8.92 1.85
C SER A 251 20.59 9.17 3.36
N LEU A 252 21.04 8.19 4.17
CA LEU A 252 20.95 8.28 5.63
C LEU A 252 21.97 9.29 6.13
N THR A 253 21.48 10.34 6.79
CA THR A 253 22.30 11.43 7.34
C THR A 253 22.48 11.32 8.83
N GLN A 254 21.45 10.83 9.54
CA GLN A 254 21.42 10.77 11.00
C GLN A 254 20.86 9.42 11.44
N ALA A 255 21.55 8.77 12.38
CA ALA A 255 21.08 7.55 13.03
C ALA A 255 21.25 7.68 14.56
N SER A 256 20.30 7.16 15.34
CA SER A 256 20.52 7.08 16.80
C SER A 256 21.52 5.99 17.17
N GLY A 257 21.62 4.94 16.38
CA GLY A 257 22.61 3.89 16.51
C GLY A 257 22.59 3.00 15.28
N LEU A 258 23.56 2.10 15.18
CA LEU A 258 23.66 1.13 14.10
C LEU A 258 23.90 -0.25 14.72
N PHE A 259 22.91 -1.14 14.67
CA PHE A 259 22.97 -2.45 15.30
C PHE A 259 22.86 -3.55 14.24
N PHE A 260 23.96 -3.83 13.55
CA PHE A 260 24.01 -4.86 12.52
C PHE A 260 24.78 -6.06 13.05
N ARG A 261 24.07 -7.13 13.41
CA ARG A 261 24.69 -8.26 14.14
C ARG A 261 24.32 -9.61 13.58
N GLU A 262 25.20 -10.59 13.70
CA GLU A 262 24.87 -11.99 13.36
C GLU A 262 24.38 -12.16 11.90
N ASN A 263 24.81 -11.29 10.98
CA ASN A 263 24.55 -11.44 9.55
C ASN A 263 25.77 -12.11 8.91
N HIS A 264 25.86 -13.43 9.03
CA HIS A 264 27.08 -14.20 8.74
C HIS A 264 27.54 -14.21 7.27
N SER A 265 26.76 -13.62 6.35
CA SER A 265 27.17 -13.40 4.95
C SER A 265 27.39 -11.93 4.60
N LEU A 266 27.22 -11.00 5.56
CA LEU A 266 27.24 -9.57 5.31
C LEU A 266 28.66 -9.08 5.05
N ALA A 267 28.96 -8.79 3.79
CA ALA A 267 30.29 -8.37 3.35
C ALA A 267 30.41 -6.87 3.06
N SER A 268 29.28 -6.14 2.96
CA SER A 268 29.31 -4.72 2.61
C SER A 268 28.23 -3.90 3.32
N ILE A 269 28.63 -2.73 3.82
CA ILE A 269 27.75 -1.74 4.43
C ILE A 269 28.04 -0.38 3.77
N ASN A 270 27.04 0.22 3.14
CA ASN A 270 27.19 1.50 2.46
C ASN A 270 26.39 2.60 3.16
N LEU A 271 27.12 3.58 3.72
CA LEU A 271 26.58 4.72 4.49
C LEU A 271 27.22 6.05 4.03
N PRO A 272 27.11 6.43 2.75
CA PRO A 272 27.93 7.48 2.14
C PRO A 272 27.54 8.89 2.60
N SER A 273 26.29 9.09 3.04
CA SER A 273 25.76 10.39 3.47
C SER A 273 25.68 10.57 4.98
N LEU A 274 26.15 9.57 5.75
CA LEU A 274 26.06 9.61 7.21
C LEU A 274 26.95 10.72 7.77
N THR A 275 26.36 11.62 8.56
CA THR A 275 27.05 12.77 9.19
C THR A 275 27.04 12.70 10.70
N SER A 276 26.05 12.04 11.32
CA SER A 276 26.03 11.81 12.76
C SER A 276 25.46 10.44 13.15
N VAL A 277 26.04 9.87 14.20
CA VAL A 277 25.47 8.78 14.99
C VAL A 277 25.48 9.25 16.44
N SER A 278 24.31 9.38 17.08
CA SER A 278 24.23 9.92 18.46
C SER A 278 24.52 8.89 19.55
N GLY A 279 24.36 7.61 19.24
CA GLY A 279 24.55 6.50 20.17
C GLY A 279 25.52 5.45 19.65
N THR A 280 25.17 4.18 19.87
CA THR A 280 26.10 3.07 19.73
C THR A 280 26.19 2.55 18.29
N THR A 281 27.39 2.16 17.87
CA THR A 281 27.61 1.40 16.63
C THR A 281 28.07 -0.02 16.97
N LEU A 282 27.17 -1.00 16.83
CA LEU A 282 27.43 -2.43 17.00
C LEU A 282 27.33 -3.16 15.66
N LEU A 283 28.47 -3.49 15.08
CA LEU A 283 28.62 -4.20 13.81
C LEU A 283 29.28 -5.56 14.03
N ARG A 284 28.74 -6.40 14.92
CA ARG A 284 29.38 -7.63 15.42
C ARG A 284 28.93 -8.89 14.70
N ALA A 285 29.76 -9.94 14.68
CA ALA A 285 29.34 -11.24 14.15
C ALA A 285 28.79 -11.17 12.70
N ASN A 286 29.47 -10.42 11.84
CA ASN A 286 29.16 -10.35 10.41
C ASN A 286 30.31 -10.95 9.59
N ALA A 287 30.29 -10.84 8.26
CA ALA A 287 31.39 -11.28 7.38
C ALA A 287 32.11 -10.10 6.72
N LEU A 288 32.25 -8.98 7.43
CA LEU A 288 32.86 -7.77 6.87
C LEU A 288 34.37 -8.00 6.67
N PRO A 289 34.91 -7.85 5.44
CA PRO A 289 36.36 -7.95 5.24
C PRO A 289 37.08 -6.74 5.84
N SER A 290 38.39 -6.86 6.11
CA SER A 290 39.20 -5.77 6.68
C SER A 290 39.12 -4.46 5.88
N SER A 291 38.95 -4.53 4.54
CA SER A 291 38.75 -3.35 3.70
C SER A 291 37.46 -2.60 4.04
N GLN A 292 36.39 -3.33 4.30
CA GLN A 292 35.11 -2.78 4.72
C GLN A 292 35.18 -2.25 6.16
N VAL A 293 35.88 -2.92 7.06
CA VAL A 293 36.17 -2.43 8.43
C VAL A 293 36.91 -1.09 8.37
N ASN A 294 37.94 -0.98 7.53
CA ASN A 294 38.69 0.27 7.33
C ASN A 294 37.78 1.40 6.81
N LEU A 295 36.93 1.11 5.82
CA LEU A 295 35.98 2.09 5.27
C LEU A 295 35.01 2.61 6.34
N ILE A 296 34.51 1.71 7.20
CA ILE A 296 33.61 2.07 8.30
C ILE A 296 34.35 2.94 9.32
N LEU A 297 35.54 2.55 9.77
CA LEU A 297 36.32 3.34 10.73
C LEU A 297 36.61 4.75 10.20
N SER A 298 36.99 4.87 8.92
CA SER A 298 37.20 6.15 8.26
C SER A 298 35.92 6.98 8.20
N ARG A 299 34.77 6.36 7.91
CA ARG A 299 33.47 7.03 7.92
C ARG A 299 33.13 7.57 9.31
N LEU A 300 33.28 6.73 10.35
CA LEU A 300 32.97 7.07 11.75
C LEU A 300 33.88 8.18 12.28
N LEU A 301 35.16 8.21 11.88
CA LEU A 301 36.13 9.26 12.25
C LEU A 301 35.69 10.67 11.81
N ASN A 302 34.94 10.76 10.71
CA ASN A 302 34.50 12.01 10.09
C ASN A 302 33.11 12.48 10.55
N LEU A 303 32.48 11.79 11.51
CA LEU A 303 31.17 12.18 12.03
C LEU A 303 31.27 13.30 13.05
N THR A 304 30.23 14.12 13.11
CA THR A 304 30.00 15.09 14.19
C THR A 304 29.24 14.41 15.33
N SER A 305 29.89 13.51 16.08
CA SER A 305 29.24 12.80 17.20
C SER A 305 29.83 13.12 18.56
N THR A 306 29.00 12.99 19.60
CA THR A 306 29.43 12.85 20.99
C THR A 306 30.07 11.47 21.21
N LYS A 307 30.80 11.25 22.31
CA LYS A 307 31.52 9.99 22.58
C LYS A 307 30.63 8.76 22.33
N ASN A 308 31.07 7.87 21.44
CA ASN A 308 30.32 6.66 21.07
C ASN A 308 31.08 5.38 21.43
N TYR A 309 30.32 4.33 21.71
CA TYR A 309 30.82 2.96 21.74
C TYR A 309 30.75 2.39 20.31
N ILE A 310 31.89 1.93 19.81
CA ILE A 310 32.04 1.34 18.48
C ILE A 310 32.57 -0.08 18.66
N ASP A 311 31.84 -1.06 18.15
CA ASP A 311 32.23 -2.46 18.20
C ASP A 311 31.98 -3.12 16.85
N ILE A 312 33.07 -3.42 16.15
CA ILE A 312 33.10 -4.09 14.83
C ILE A 312 33.80 -5.45 14.98
N SER A 313 33.77 -6.05 16.18
CA SER A 313 34.44 -7.33 16.47
C SER A 313 33.60 -8.57 16.13
N GLY A 314 34.24 -9.72 16.15
CA GLY A 314 33.66 -11.02 15.88
C GLY A 314 33.35 -11.24 14.40
N GLN A 315 34.09 -10.64 13.45
CA GLN A 315 33.83 -10.95 12.04
C GLN A 315 34.17 -12.42 11.74
N ILE A 316 33.48 -12.99 10.77
CA ILE A 316 33.63 -14.39 10.36
C ILE A 316 33.92 -14.41 8.85
N PRO A 317 35.19 -14.64 8.43
CA PRO A 317 36.38 -14.82 9.26
C PRO A 317 36.84 -13.52 9.96
N PRO A 318 37.73 -13.61 10.98
CA PRO A 318 38.24 -12.43 11.67
C PRO A 318 38.85 -11.40 10.71
N ALA A 319 38.50 -10.13 10.91
CA ALA A 319 38.85 -9.04 10.01
C ALA A 319 39.42 -7.84 10.78
N PRO A 320 40.65 -7.93 11.31
CA PRO A 320 41.28 -6.81 12.00
C PRO A 320 41.48 -5.64 11.04
N PRO A 321 41.43 -4.38 11.53
CA PRO A 321 41.73 -3.21 10.72
C PRO A 321 43.18 -3.25 10.22
N THR A 322 43.42 -2.69 9.04
CA THR A 322 44.74 -2.68 8.39
C THR A 322 45.08 -1.29 7.85
N GLY A 323 46.37 -0.99 7.69
CA GLY A 323 46.83 0.28 7.10
C GLY A 323 46.18 1.50 7.75
N GLN A 324 45.49 2.31 6.96
CA GLN A 324 44.77 3.51 7.43
C GLN A 324 43.73 3.20 8.51
N GLY A 325 43.08 2.02 8.49
CA GLY A 325 42.10 1.65 9.52
C GLY A 325 42.69 1.52 10.92
N ILE A 326 43.97 1.13 11.05
CA ILE A 326 44.68 1.11 12.34
C ILE A 326 44.84 2.53 12.89
N ILE A 327 45.19 3.48 12.01
CA ILE A 327 45.36 4.89 12.35
C ILE A 327 44.01 5.52 12.72
N ASP A 328 42.96 5.22 11.95
CA ASP A 328 41.60 5.71 12.20
C ASP A 328 41.06 5.20 13.55
N LYS A 329 41.27 3.90 13.85
CA LYS A 329 40.95 3.32 15.18
C LYS A 329 41.70 4.04 16.31
N ALA A 330 43.01 4.22 16.18
CA ALA A 330 43.81 4.90 17.19
C ALA A 330 43.36 6.35 17.41
N THR A 331 42.99 7.06 16.32
CA THR A 331 42.49 8.43 16.38
C THR A 331 41.12 8.52 17.04
N LEU A 332 40.22 7.57 16.78
CA LEU A 332 38.94 7.46 17.49
C LEU A 332 39.18 7.25 19.00
N ILE A 333 40.08 6.34 19.37
CA ILE A 333 40.43 6.09 20.78
C ILE A 333 41.02 7.35 21.43
N SER A 334 41.91 8.08 20.75
CA SER A 334 42.47 9.34 21.28
C SER A 334 41.42 10.45 21.43
N ARG A 335 40.33 10.38 20.65
CA ARG A 335 39.12 11.21 20.82
C ARG A 335 38.15 10.68 21.88
N ASN A 336 38.58 9.72 22.70
CA ASN A 336 37.85 9.14 23.83
C ASN A 336 36.63 8.28 23.41
N TYR A 337 36.69 7.66 22.24
CA TYR A 337 35.76 6.60 21.83
C TYR A 337 36.22 5.26 22.40
N THR A 338 35.28 4.36 22.71
CA THR A 338 35.60 2.95 22.96
C THR A 338 35.48 2.21 21.63
N VAL A 339 36.58 1.63 21.14
CA VAL A 339 36.62 1.00 19.81
C VAL A 339 37.14 -0.42 19.89
N ASN A 340 36.24 -1.38 19.64
CA ASN A 340 36.55 -2.82 19.56
C ASN A 340 36.53 -3.30 18.11
N THR A 341 37.55 -4.04 17.72
CA THR A 341 37.67 -4.74 16.43
C THR A 341 38.25 -6.11 16.70
N ASP A 342 38.25 -6.99 15.69
CA ASP A 342 39.14 -8.16 15.67
C ASP A 342 40.61 -7.76 15.76
#